data_AF-A0A661IN52-F1
#
_entry.id   AF-A0A661IN52-F1
#
_cell.length_a   1.000
_cell.length_b   1.000
_cell.length_c   1.000
_cell.angle_alpha   90.00
_cell.angle_beta   90.00
_cell.angle_gamma   90.00
#
_symmetry.space_group_name_H-M   'P 1'
#
loop_
_entity.id
_entity.type
_entity.pdbx_description
1 polymer ?
#
loop_
_entity_poly.entity_id
_entity_poly.type
_entity_poly.pdbx_seq_one_letter_code
_entity_poly.pdbx_strand_id
1 'polypeptide(L)'
;MTLTVIRRWFDRLPNIEKDMPIVIVNGVAYTPRMILHEVMRGSPLGQRLQMMVEAGSLGTTLQQEIQLAKIRLREILKRMPEQPLIATLMIPPKVYTPSQLLREIEAQTQVGMQWIQAELQHARRLLALARR
;
A
#
# COMPACT_ATOMS: atom_id res chain seq x y z
N MET A 1 -7.41 -9.22 21.15
CA MET A 1 -6.24 -8.33 21.23
C MET A 1 -6.73 -6.89 21.09
N THR A 2 -6.08 -5.92 21.74
CA THR A 2 -6.72 -4.64 22.12
C THR A 2 -6.42 -3.51 21.14
N LEU A 3 -7.34 -2.54 21.05
CA LEU A 3 -7.21 -1.22 20.43
C LEU A 3 -5.81 -0.59 20.59
N THR A 4 -5.15 -0.86 21.70
CA THR A 4 -3.77 -0.44 22.02
C THR A 4 -2.74 -0.85 20.97
N VAL A 5 -2.86 -2.04 20.35
CA VAL A 5 -1.94 -2.51 19.31
C VAL A 5 -2.08 -1.65 18.05
N ILE A 6 -3.31 -1.45 17.58
CA ILE A 6 -3.59 -0.63 16.39
C ILE A 6 -3.18 0.82 16.61
N ARG A 7 -3.42 1.38 17.80
CA ARG A 7 -2.99 2.73 18.14
C ARG A 7 -1.46 2.86 18.09
N ARG A 8 -0.73 1.95 18.74
CA ARG A 8 0.74 1.94 18.73
C ARG A 8 1.30 1.76 17.31
N TRP A 9 0.70 0.87 16.52
CA TRP A 9 1.06 0.68 15.13
C TRP A 9 0.87 1.97 14.33
N PHE A 10 -0.30 2.60 14.43
CA PHE A 10 -0.60 3.86 13.75
C PHE A 10 0.39 4.98 14.12
N ASP A 11 0.72 5.11 15.41
CA ASP A 11 1.64 6.14 15.89
C ASP A 11 3.07 5.98 15.35
N ARG A 12 3.48 4.74 15.04
CA ARG A 12 4.80 4.43 14.46
C ARG A 12 4.89 4.66 12.95
N LEU A 13 3.75 4.82 12.26
CA LEU A 13 3.76 5.03 10.82
C LEU A 13 4.28 6.44 10.48
N PRO A 14 5.07 6.57 9.39
CA PRO A 14 5.36 7.88 8.82
C PRO A 14 4.06 8.63 8.49
N ASN A 15 4.07 9.96 8.64
CA ASN A 15 2.85 10.76 8.43
C ASN A 15 2.23 10.56 7.05
N ILE A 16 3.06 10.41 6.01
CA ILE A 16 2.57 10.16 4.65
C ILE A 16 1.84 8.82 4.52
N GLU A 17 2.24 7.79 5.27
CA GLU A 17 1.62 6.46 5.21
C GLU A 17 0.29 6.38 5.95
N LYS A 18 0.05 7.26 6.93
CA LYS A 18 -1.21 7.28 7.71
C LYS A 18 -2.44 7.50 6.83
N ASP A 19 -2.25 8.20 5.72
CA ASP A 19 -3.29 8.56 4.75
C ASP A 19 -3.15 7.79 3.42
N MET A 20 -2.25 6.81 3.35
CA MET A 20 -2.11 5.91 2.20
C MET A 20 -2.88 4.61 2.42
N PRO A 21 -3.58 4.05 1.41
CA PRO A 21 -4.29 2.80 1.56
C PRO A 21 -3.34 1.65 1.90
N ILE A 22 -3.67 0.78 2.86
CA ILE A 22 -2.76 -0.27 3.33
C ILE A 22 -3.40 -1.67 3.40
N VAL A 23 -4.73 -1.73 3.49
CA VAL A 23 -5.49 -2.99 3.47
C VAL A 23 -6.67 -2.83 2.51
N ILE A 24 -7.01 -3.86 1.76
CA ILE A 24 -8.20 -3.90 0.91
C ILE A 24 -9.17 -4.98 1.38
N VAL A 25 -10.44 -4.61 1.56
CA VAL A 25 -11.52 -5.52 1.97
C VAL A 25 -12.73 -5.26 1.10
N ASN A 26 -13.28 -6.31 0.49
CA ASN A 26 -14.46 -6.23 -0.37
C ASN A 26 -14.33 -5.16 -1.48
N GLY A 27 -13.13 -5.01 -2.05
CA GLY A 27 -12.84 -4.01 -3.09
C GLY A 27 -12.62 -2.57 -2.60
N VAL A 28 -12.77 -2.31 -1.29
CA VAL A 28 -12.52 -1.00 -0.69
C VAL A 28 -11.15 -0.98 -0.04
N ALA A 29 -10.32 -0.01 -0.42
CA ALA A 29 -9.00 0.18 0.15
C ALA A 29 -9.08 1.12 1.36
N TYR A 30 -8.57 0.66 2.51
CA TYR A 30 -8.61 1.36 3.79
C TYR A 30 -7.23 1.90 4.14
N THR A 31 -7.18 3.15 4.62
CA THR A 31 -5.96 3.77 5.17
C THR A 31 -5.79 3.41 6.65
N PRO A 32 -4.57 3.52 7.20
CA PRO A 32 -4.35 3.36 8.65
C PRO A 32 -5.26 4.24 9.51
N ARG A 33 -5.55 5.47 9.07
CA ARG A 33 -6.47 6.36 9.79
C ARG A 33 -7.91 5.82 9.81
N MET A 34 -8.39 5.32 8.68
CA MET A 34 -9.71 4.69 8.59
C MET A 34 -9.78 3.44 9.47
N ILE A 35 -8.73 2.61 9.44
CA ILE A 35 -8.63 1.40 10.26
C ILE A 35 -8.71 1.76 11.74
N LEU A 36 -7.88 2.70 12.21
CA LEU A 36 -7.88 3.13 13.60
C LEU A 36 -9.28 3.58 14.04
N HIS A 37 -9.95 4.37 13.21
CA HIS A 37 -11.28 4.87 13.49
C HIS A 37 -12.35 3.77 13.55
N GLU A 38 -12.34 2.81 12.63
CA GLU A 38 -13.26 1.66 12.65
C GLU A 38 -13.02 0.75 13.87
N VAL A 39 -11.75 0.52 14.23
CA VAL A 39 -11.38 -0.26 15.43
C VAL A 39 -11.82 0.46 16.71
N MET A 40 -11.64 1.78 16.79
CA MET A 40 -12.11 2.58 17.93
C MET A 40 -13.63 2.52 18.12
N ARG A 41 -14.39 2.40 17.04
CA ARG A 41 -15.85 2.24 17.08
C ARG A 41 -16.30 0.84 17.50
N GLY A 42 -15.40 -0.13 17.51
CA GLY A 42 -15.74 -1.53 17.80
C GLY A 42 -16.64 -2.18 16.73
N SER A 43 -16.63 -1.66 15.50
CA SER A 43 -17.48 -2.19 14.42
C SER A 43 -17.02 -3.60 13.99
N PRO A 44 -17.90 -4.44 13.43
CA PRO A 44 -17.49 -5.73 12.85
C PRO A 44 -16.43 -5.57 11.75
N LEU A 45 -16.51 -4.46 11.00
CA LEU A 45 -15.49 -4.08 10.02
C LEU A 45 -14.15 -3.78 10.70
N GLY A 46 -14.15 -3.00 11.78
CA GLY A 46 -12.97 -2.68 12.58
C GLY A 46 -12.29 -3.94 13.11
N GLN A 47 -13.06 -4.89 13.65
CA GLN A 47 -12.52 -6.19 14.10
C GLN A 47 -11.84 -6.94 12.95
N ARG A 48 -12.46 -6.99 11.77
CA ARG A 48 -11.87 -7.61 10.59
C ARG A 48 -10.59 -6.92 10.13
N LEU A 49 -10.59 -5.59 10.07
CA LEU A 49 -9.41 -4.80 9.69
C LEU A 49 -8.27 -4.98 10.70
N GLN A 50 -8.58 -5.00 11.99
CA GLN A 50 -7.60 -5.29 13.03
C GLN A 50 -6.94 -6.66 12.83
N MET A 51 -7.75 -7.71 12.63
CA MET A 51 -7.23 -9.06 12.37
C MET A 51 -6.30 -9.08 11.14
N MET A 52 -6.65 -8.36 10.08
CA MET A 52 -5.81 -8.29 8.88
C MET A 52 -4.48 -7.59 9.12
N VAL A 53 -4.48 -6.46 9.85
CA VAL A 53 -3.25 -5.75 10.22
C VAL A 53 -2.36 -6.63 11.10
N GLU A 54 -2.92 -7.29 12.10
CA GLU A 54 -2.19 -8.20 12.99
C GLU A 54 -1.65 -9.43 12.22
N ALA A 55 -2.43 -9.95 11.28
CA ALA A 55 -2.04 -11.02 10.36
C ALA A 55 -1.04 -10.56 9.27
N GLY A 56 -0.75 -9.26 9.16
CA GLY A 56 0.13 -8.73 8.12
C GLY A 56 -0.42 -8.94 6.70
N SER A 57 -1.74 -9.06 6.59
CA SER A 57 -2.46 -9.32 5.34
C SER A 57 -2.88 -8.00 4.70
N LEU A 58 -2.50 -7.82 3.43
CA LEU A 58 -2.87 -6.65 2.64
C LEU A 58 -4.26 -6.80 2.01
N GLY A 59 -4.69 -8.03 1.76
CA GLY A 59 -5.97 -8.40 1.16
C GLY A 59 -6.24 -9.90 1.33
N THR A 60 -7.41 -10.36 0.90
CA THR A 60 -7.75 -11.79 0.99
C THR A 60 -7.26 -12.61 -0.20
N THR A 61 -6.91 -11.96 -1.31
CA THR A 61 -6.40 -12.62 -2.52
C THR A 61 -5.21 -11.87 -3.11
N LEU A 62 -4.35 -12.58 -3.86
CA LEU A 62 -3.23 -11.96 -4.56
C LEU A 62 -3.68 -10.83 -5.51
N GLN A 63 -4.81 -11.00 -6.20
CA GLN A 63 -5.36 -9.98 -7.10
C GLN A 63 -5.70 -8.69 -6.34
N GLN A 64 -6.29 -8.82 -5.15
CA GLN A 64 -6.58 -7.68 -4.29
C GLN A 64 -5.29 -6.98 -3.82
N GLU A 65 -4.26 -7.74 -3.44
CA GLU A 65 -2.97 -7.16 -3.08
C GLU A 65 -2.37 -6.38 -4.27
N ILE A 66 -2.38 -6.94 -5.48
CA ILE A 66 -1.93 -6.26 -6.69
C ILE A 66 -2.74 -4.99 -6.95
N GLN A 67 -4.06 -5.04 -6.79
CA GLN A 67 -4.91 -3.85 -6.92
C GLN A 67 -4.55 -2.77 -5.90
N LEU A 68 -4.33 -3.15 -4.64
CA LEU A 68 -3.88 -2.22 -3.61
C LEU A 68 -2.55 -1.57 -3.98
N ALA A 69 -1.57 -2.35 -4.44
CA ALA A 69 -0.28 -1.83 -4.88
C ALA A 69 -0.45 -0.84 -6.05
N LYS A 70 -1.29 -1.15 -7.05
CA LYS A 70 -1.60 -0.24 -8.15
C LYS A 70 -2.24 1.06 -7.66
N ILE A 71 -3.17 1.00 -6.70
CA ILE A 71 -3.80 2.19 -6.11
C ILE A 71 -2.74 3.06 -5.42
N ARG A 72 -1.89 2.45 -4.58
CA ARG A 72 -0.83 3.17 -3.86
C ARG A 72 0.17 3.83 -4.81
N LEU A 73 0.69 3.07 -5.79
CA LEU A 73 1.61 3.58 -6.80
C LEU A 73 1.00 4.73 -7.61
N ARG A 74 -0.29 4.63 -7.94
CA ARG A 74 -1.01 5.72 -8.61
C ARG A 74 -1.02 7.00 -7.79
N GLU A 75 -1.34 6.91 -6.50
CA GLU A 75 -1.36 8.08 -5.61
C GLU A 75 0.03 8.69 -5.38
N ILE A 76 1.08 7.86 -5.35
CA ILE A 76 2.46 8.31 -5.26
C ILE A 76 2.88 9.04 -6.55
N LEU A 77 2.69 8.39 -7.69
CA LEU A 77 3.16 8.91 -8.98
C LEU A 77 2.41 10.17 -9.43
N LYS A 78 1.13 10.31 -9.10
CA LYS A 78 0.36 11.54 -9.34
C LYS A 78 0.94 12.79 -8.64
N ARG A 79 1.68 12.61 -7.54
CA ARG A 79 2.27 13.72 -6.76
C ARG A 79 3.67 14.07 -7.25
N MET A 80 4.26 13.27 -8.14
CA MET A 80 5.58 13.52 -8.70
C MET A 80 5.50 14.46 -9.91
N PRO A 81 6.50 15.31 -10.14
CA PRO A 81 6.55 16.14 -11.33
C PRO A 81 6.72 15.26 -12.59
N GLU A 82 6.10 15.66 -13.70
CA GLU A 82 6.13 14.96 -15.00
C GLU A 82 7.46 15.10 -15.75
N GLN A 83 8.57 15.01 -15.01
CA GLN A 83 9.91 14.99 -15.56
C GLN A 83 10.42 13.54 -15.59
N PRO A 84 11.25 13.16 -16.58
CA PRO A 84 11.84 11.83 -16.65
C PRO A 84 12.84 11.66 -15.50
N LEU A 85 12.42 10.98 -14.44
CA LEU A 85 13.18 10.85 -13.18
C LEU A 85 13.56 9.40 -12.86
N ILE A 86 12.94 8.43 -13.53
CA ILE A 86 13.05 7.02 -13.16
C ILE A 86 13.84 6.28 -14.23
N ALA A 87 15.12 6.02 -13.99
CA ALA A 87 15.96 5.21 -14.86
C ALA A 87 15.90 3.73 -14.43
N THR A 88 15.67 2.84 -15.38
CA THR A 88 15.86 1.39 -15.17
C THR A 88 17.32 1.01 -15.47
N LEU A 89 17.89 0.08 -14.71
CA LEU A 89 19.26 -0.44 -14.91
C LEU A 89 19.36 -1.42 -16.10
N MET A 90 18.40 -1.38 -17.03
CA MET A 90 18.44 -2.18 -18.25
C MET A 90 19.44 -1.58 -19.25
N ILE A 91 19.92 -2.38 -20.20
CA ILE A 91 20.78 -1.93 -21.30
C ILE A 91 19.96 -2.04 -22.60
N PRO A 92 19.67 -0.93 -23.31
CA PRO A 92 19.98 0.46 -22.94
C PRO A 92 19.10 0.99 -21.78
N PRO A 93 19.61 1.96 -21.00
CA PRO A 93 18.85 2.53 -19.88
C PRO A 93 17.60 3.23 -20.40
N LYS A 94 16.45 2.83 -19.87
CA LYS A 94 15.17 3.45 -20.21
C LYS A 94 14.72 4.34 -19.06
N VAL A 95 14.45 5.60 -19.40
CA VAL A 95 13.95 6.61 -18.45
C VAL A 95 12.44 6.75 -18.62
N TYR A 96 11.73 6.79 -17.50
CA TYR A 96 10.28 6.90 -17.45
C TYR A 96 9.87 8.19 -16.74
N THR A 97 8.87 8.88 -17.30
CA THR A 97 8.05 9.85 -16.55
C THR A 97 7.08 9.10 -15.62
N PRO A 98 6.53 9.76 -14.58
CA PRO A 98 5.49 9.16 -13.74
C PRO A 98 4.31 8.61 -14.55
N SER A 99 3.82 9.39 -15.53
CA SER A 99 2.75 8.97 -16.43
C SER A 99 3.10 7.75 -17.29
N GLN A 100 4.33 7.65 -17.79
CA GLN A 100 4.79 6.46 -18.54
C GLN A 100 4.90 5.25 -17.63
N LEU A 101 5.45 5.41 -16.42
CA LEU A 101 5.56 4.32 -15.46
C LEU A 101 4.17 3.82 -15.03
N LEU A 102 3.18 4.70 -14.88
CA LEU A 102 1.81 4.29 -14.62
C LEU A 102 1.25 3.38 -15.70
N ARG A 103 1.52 3.67 -16.98
CA ARG A 103 1.10 2.81 -18.09
C ARG A 103 1.76 1.43 -18.00
N GLU A 104 3.04 1.37 -17.67
CA GLU A 104 3.78 0.11 -17.49
C GLU A 104 3.21 -0.73 -16.33
N ILE A 105 2.86 -0.08 -15.21
CA ILE A 105 2.20 -0.70 -14.05
C ILE A 105 0.79 -1.22 -14.41
N GLU A 106 0.02 -0.45 -15.17
CA GLU A 106 -1.31 -0.83 -15.60
C GLU A 106 -1.27 -2.03 -16.55
N ALA A 107 -0.36 -1.99 -17.53
CA ALA A 107 -0.10 -3.07 -18.48
C ALA A 107 0.61 -4.29 -17.89
N GLN A 108 1.07 -4.23 -16.62
CA GLN A 108 1.78 -5.31 -15.94
C GLN A 108 3.00 -5.80 -16.72
N THR A 109 3.74 -4.89 -17.35
CA THR A 109 5.02 -5.22 -17.97
C THR A 109 6.02 -5.67 -16.91
N GLN A 110 7.17 -6.19 -17.32
CA GLN A 110 8.22 -6.61 -16.38
C GLN A 110 8.61 -5.47 -15.41
N VAL A 111 8.74 -4.23 -15.91
CA VAL A 111 9.01 -3.05 -15.08
C VAL A 111 7.82 -2.79 -14.15
N GLY A 112 6.59 -2.75 -14.68
CA GLY A 112 5.39 -2.54 -13.87
C GLY A 112 5.24 -3.55 -12.73
N MET A 113 5.55 -4.83 -13.00
CA MET A 113 5.51 -5.90 -12.01
C MET A 113 6.58 -5.76 -10.93
N GLN A 114 7.79 -5.30 -11.27
CA GLN A 114 8.83 -5.00 -10.28
C GLN A 114 8.37 -3.92 -9.31
N TRP A 115 7.74 -2.85 -9.81
CA TRP A 115 7.18 -1.79 -8.97
C TRP A 115 6.04 -2.28 -8.08
N ILE A 116 5.12 -3.09 -8.63
CA ILE A 116 4.04 -3.72 -7.84
C ILE A 116 4.64 -4.57 -6.71
N GLN A 117 5.63 -5.40 -7.00
CA GLN A 117 6.27 -6.25 -6.00
C GLN A 117 7.01 -5.43 -4.93
N ALA A 118 7.74 -4.39 -5.33
CA ALA A 118 8.40 -3.49 -4.40
C ALA A 118 7.40 -2.80 -3.46
N GLU A 119 6.27 -2.33 -4.01
CA GLU A 119 5.21 -1.70 -3.22
C GLU A 119 4.56 -2.70 -2.25
N LEU A 120 4.30 -3.93 -2.67
CA LEU A 120 3.78 -4.98 -1.79
C LEU A 120 4.75 -5.29 -0.64
N GLN A 121 6.05 -5.36 -0.93
CA GLN A 121 7.07 -5.56 0.10
C GLN A 121 7.10 -4.39 1.09
N HIS A 122 7.04 -3.15 0.58
CA HIS A 122 6.96 -1.96 1.42
C HIS A 122 5.73 -1.97 2.32
N ALA A 123 4.54 -2.21 1.75
CA ALA A 123 3.29 -2.29 2.51
C ALA A 123 3.32 -3.39 3.59
N ARG A 124 3.89 -4.57 3.30
CA ARG A 124 4.08 -5.63 4.30
C ARG A 124 5.02 -5.22 5.42
N ARG A 125 6.07 -4.44 5.14
CA ARG A 125 6.96 -3.89 6.19
C ARG A 125 6.21 -2.93 7.11
N LEU A 126 5.30 -2.11 6.58
CA LEU A 126 4.46 -1.21 7.38
C LEU A 126 3.51 -1.99 8.31
N LEU A 127 2.91 -3.08 7.84
CA LEU A 127 2.10 -3.95 8.70
C LEU A 127 2.94 -4.69 9.75
N ALA A 128 4.17 -5.07 9.42
CA ALA A 128 5.06 -5.76 10.37
C ALA A 128 5.41 -4.90 11.60
N LEU A 129 5.27 -3.57 11.54
CA LEU A 129 5.44 -2.67 12.68
C LEU A 129 4.40 -2.90 13.79
N ALA A 130 3.26 -3.53 13.47
CA ALA A 130 2.22 -3.87 14.44
C ALA A 130 2.60 -5.07 15.34
N ARG A 131 3.54 -5.92 14.90
CA ARG A 131 3.94 -7.15 15.60
C ARG A 131 5.12 -6.97 16.57
N ARG A 132 5.86 -5.87 16.42
CA ARG A 132 7.02 -5.52 17.26
C ARG A 132 6.59 -4.61 18.41
#